data_AF-A0A1A2PMP5-F1
#
_entry.id   AF-A0A1A2PMP5-F1
#
_cell.length_a   1.000
_cell.length_b   1.000
_cell.length_c   1.000
_cell.angle_alpha   90.00
_cell.angle_beta   90.00
_cell.angle_gamma   90.00
#
_symmetry.space_group_name_H-M   'P 1'
#
loop_
_entity.id
_entity.type
_entity.pdbx_description
1 polymer ?
#
loop_
_entity_poly.entity_id
_entity_poly.type
_entity_poly.pdbx_seq_one_letter_code
_entity_poly.pdbx_strand_id
1 'polypeptide(L)'
;MTQFPPPQRRGRATADTVATVLLFVVQLVVSAGAFALALLSSMWLMLPICSDNCDSPGVTHFVHRTFAGTVVIVAGIAGGLLVSCVGALVAGARRRPGMWKWPALGLVMALGSVLIAAGLWVN
;
A
#
# COMPACT_ATOMS: atom_id res chain seq x y z
N MET A 1 1.43 -39.87 34.99
CA MET A 1 1.62 -38.41 34.91
C MET A 1 1.91 -38.07 33.46
N THR A 2 0.94 -37.50 32.76
CA THR A 2 1.12 -37.03 31.37
C THR A 2 1.83 -35.67 31.42
N GLN A 3 3.10 -35.65 31.02
CA GLN A 3 3.90 -34.44 30.90
C GLN A 3 3.42 -33.68 29.65
N PHE A 4 2.68 -32.59 29.85
CA PHE A 4 2.37 -31.65 28.78
C PHE A 4 3.68 -31.04 28.25
N PRO A 5 3.95 -31.05 26.93
CA PRO A 5 5.14 -30.42 26.39
C PRO A 5 5.12 -28.91 26.73
N PRO A 6 6.27 -28.31 27.08
CA PRO A 6 6.33 -26.91 27.48
C PRO A 6 5.79 -26.00 26.36
N PRO A 7 5.17 -24.86 26.71
CA PRO A 7 4.54 -23.99 25.73
C PRO A 7 5.57 -23.53 24.68
N GLN A 8 5.26 -23.77 23.40
CA GLN A 8 6.05 -23.43 22.22
C GLN A 8 6.19 -21.90 22.00
N ARG A 9 6.64 -21.15 23.02
CA ARG A 9 6.86 -19.69 22.93
C ARG A 9 7.84 -19.31 21.81
N ARG A 10 8.82 -20.17 21.53
CA ARG A 10 9.87 -19.92 20.52
C ARG A 10 9.34 -20.03 19.08
N GLY A 11 8.54 -21.05 18.77
CA GLY A 11 7.93 -21.23 17.45
C GLY A 11 6.89 -20.17 17.11
N ARG A 12 6.15 -19.68 18.12
CA ARG A 12 5.18 -18.60 17.93
C ARG A 12 5.86 -17.25 17.65
N ALA A 13 7.03 -17.00 18.24
CA ALA A 13 7.81 -15.79 18.01
C ALA A 13 8.45 -15.78 16.61
N THR A 14 8.96 -16.91 16.11
CA THR A 14 9.50 -16.99 14.75
C THR A 14 8.43 -16.83 13.68
N ALA A 15 7.24 -17.43 13.88
CA ALA A 15 6.12 -17.27 12.97
C ALA A 15 5.64 -15.80 12.88
N ASP A 16 5.60 -15.07 14.00
CA ASP A 16 5.23 -13.64 14.03
C ASP A 16 6.24 -12.78 13.26
N THR A 17 7.54 -13.05 13.43
CA THR A 17 8.60 -12.38 12.67
C THR A 17 8.49 -12.66 11.17
N VAL A 18 8.33 -13.92 10.77
CA VAL A 18 8.21 -14.31 9.35
C VAL A 18 6.97 -13.67 8.71
N ALA A 19 5.83 -13.70 9.41
CA ALA A 19 4.60 -13.05 8.93
C ALA A 19 4.79 -11.54 8.77
N THR A 20 5.47 -10.88 9.72
CA THR A 20 5.76 -9.45 9.65
C THR A 20 6.63 -9.13 8.43
N VAL A 21 7.71 -9.89 8.20
CA VAL A 21 8.60 -9.69 7.04
C VAL A 21 7.85 -9.91 5.73
N LEU A 22 7.07 -10.99 5.62
CA LEU A 22 6.26 -11.27 4.42
C LEU A 22 5.29 -10.14 4.13
N LEU A 23 4.60 -9.61 5.15
CA LEU A 23 3.67 -8.50 4.97
C LEU A 23 4.37 -7.22 4.52
N PHE A 24 5.58 -6.93 5.02
CA PHE A 24 6.37 -5.81 4.52
C PHE A 24 6.81 -5.99 3.07
N VAL A 25 7.23 -7.19 2.68
CA VAL A 25 7.60 -7.50 1.29
C VAL A 25 6.40 -7.32 0.37
N VAL A 26 5.25 -7.89 0.73
CA VAL A 26 4.01 -7.74 -0.04
C VAL A 26 3.62 -6.27 -0.13
N GLN A 27 3.68 -5.53 0.98
CA GLN A 27 3.39 -4.10 1.00
C GLN A 27 4.30 -3.30 0.07
N LEU A 28 5.59 -3.60 0.06
CA LEU A 28 6.55 -2.95 -0.84
C LEU A 28 6.26 -3.26 -2.30
N VAL A 29 5.98 -4.52 -2.64
CA VAL A 29 5.65 -4.94 -4.00
C VAL A 29 4.37 -4.25 -4.48
N VAL A 30 3.32 -4.24 -3.65
CA VAL A 30 2.05 -3.56 -3.97
C VAL A 30 2.26 -2.05 -4.14
N SER A 31 3.04 -1.42 -3.23
CA SER A 31 3.34 0.01 -3.30
C SER A 31 4.13 0.37 -4.55
N ALA A 32 5.17 -0.42 -4.88
CA ALA A 32 5.97 -0.22 -6.09
C ALA A 32 5.14 -0.40 -7.35
N GLY A 33 4.29 -1.43 -7.41
CA GLY A 33 3.37 -1.66 -8.52
C GLY A 33 2.37 -0.53 -8.69
N ALA A 34 1.75 -0.07 -7.60
CA ALA A 34 0.80 1.03 -7.61
C ALA A 34 1.46 2.36 -8.03
N PHE A 35 2.68 2.61 -7.56
CA PHE A 35 3.45 3.78 -7.97
C PHE A 35 3.84 3.72 -9.45
N ALA A 36 4.26 2.56 -9.96
CA ALA A 36 4.54 2.36 -11.38
C ALA A 36 3.28 2.57 -12.24
N LEU A 37 2.12 2.11 -11.79
CA LEU A 37 0.83 2.32 -12.46
C LEU A 37 0.47 3.81 -12.52
N ALA A 38 0.67 4.55 -11.42
CA ALA A 38 0.44 5.98 -11.36
C ALA A 38 1.41 6.77 -12.27
N LEU A 39 2.68 6.36 -12.32
CA LEU A 39 3.66 6.96 -13.23
C LEU A 39 3.33 6.66 -14.69
N LEU A 40 2.97 5.42 -15.02
CA LEU A 40 2.65 5.02 -16.38
C LEU A 40 1.41 5.76 -16.90
N SER A 41 0.36 5.88 -16.08
CA SER A 41 -0.84 6.66 -16.43
C SER A 41 -0.52 8.16 -16.59
N SER A 42 0.35 8.72 -15.76
CA SER A 42 0.81 10.11 -15.89
C SER A 42 1.67 10.33 -17.14
N MET A 43 2.53 9.37 -17.50
CA MET A 43 3.33 9.41 -18.72
C MET A 43 2.45 9.33 -19.97
N TRP A 44 1.40 8.51 -19.96
CA TRP A 44 0.42 8.42 -21.04
C TRP A 44 -0.30 9.76 -21.31
N LEU A 45 -0.55 10.54 -20.26
CA LEU A 45 -1.09 11.90 -20.39
C LEU A 45 -0.11 12.91 -20.97
N MET A 46 1.20 12.65 -20.85
CA MET A 46 2.28 13.48 -21.39
C MET A 46 2.60 13.18 -22.86
N LEU A 47 2.07 12.09 -23.44
CA LEU A 47 2.17 11.83 -24.88
C LEU A 47 1.33 12.86 -25.67
N PRO A 48 1.73 13.20 -26.91
CA PRO A 48 1.29 14.39 -27.66
C PRO A 48 -0.15 14.30 -28.22
N ILE A 49 -1.08 13.67 -27.49
CA ILE A 49 -2.52 13.73 -27.74
C ILE A 49 -3.02 15.18 -27.61
N CYS A 50 -2.24 16.04 -26.94
CA CYS A 50 -2.50 17.45 -26.75
C CYS A 50 -1.97 18.36 -27.89
N SER A 51 -1.78 17.84 -29.11
CA SER A 51 -1.38 18.68 -30.25
C SER A 51 -2.55 19.43 -30.89
N ASP A 52 -3.79 18.94 -30.79
CA ASP A 52 -4.93 19.53 -31.53
C ASP A 52 -6.22 19.76 -30.71
N ASN A 53 -6.33 19.31 -29.45
CA ASN A 53 -7.64 19.30 -28.75
C ASN A 53 -7.59 19.43 -27.21
N CYS A 54 -6.64 20.19 -26.66
CA CYS A 54 -6.48 20.33 -25.19
C CYS A 54 -7.64 21.04 -24.47
N ASP A 55 -8.52 21.77 -25.18
CA ASP A 55 -9.67 22.49 -24.60
C ASP A 55 -10.97 21.67 -24.59
N SER A 56 -10.93 20.39 -24.96
CA SER A 56 -12.11 19.53 -24.87
C SER A 56 -12.43 19.19 -23.40
N PRO A 57 -13.69 19.35 -22.95
CA PRO A 57 -14.09 19.07 -21.56
C PRO A 57 -13.86 17.61 -21.15
N GLY A 58 -13.75 16.69 -22.12
CA GLY A 58 -13.38 15.29 -21.87
C GLY A 58 -11.92 15.12 -21.44
N VAL A 59 -11.01 15.94 -21.97
CA VAL A 59 -9.57 15.89 -21.65
C VAL A 59 -9.31 16.48 -20.27
N THR A 60 -9.92 17.61 -19.94
CA THR A 60 -9.79 18.23 -18.61
C THR A 60 -10.35 17.34 -17.50
N HIS A 61 -11.47 16.64 -17.75
CA HIS A 61 -12.06 15.72 -16.79
C HIS A 61 -11.21 14.46 -16.58
N PHE A 62 -10.61 13.93 -17.65
CA PHE A 62 -9.69 12.80 -17.59
C PHE A 62 -8.41 13.16 -16.83
N VAL A 63 -7.78 14.30 -17.13
CA VAL A 63 -6.60 14.81 -16.40
C VAL A 63 -6.90 14.98 -14.91
N HIS A 64 -8.06 15.54 -14.56
CA HIS A 64 -8.44 15.76 -13.17
C HIS A 64 -8.63 14.44 -12.41
N ARG A 65 -9.26 13.44 -13.04
CA ARG A 65 -9.45 12.10 -12.46
C ARG A 65 -8.16 11.32 -12.33
N THR A 66 -7.29 11.36 -13.34
CA THR A 66 -5.99 10.69 -13.27
C THR A 66 -5.11 11.33 -12.20
N PHE A 67 -5.08 12.66 -12.12
CA PHE A 67 -4.35 13.38 -11.08
C PHE A 67 -4.89 13.06 -9.68
N ALA A 68 -6.21 13.10 -9.49
CA ALA A 68 -6.84 12.74 -8.21
C ALA A 68 -6.52 11.29 -7.81
N GLY A 69 -6.62 10.33 -8.74
CA GLY A 69 -6.26 8.94 -8.49
C GLY A 69 -4.78 8.76 -8.11
N THR A 70 -3.86 9.45 -8.80
CA THR A 70 -2.43 9.45 -8.48
C THR A 70 -2.15 10.00 -7.09
N VAL A 71 -2.78 11.13 -6.73
CA VAL A 71 -2.64 11.73 -5.39
C VAL A 71 -3.14 10.77 -4.31
N VAL A 72 -4.28 10.10 -4.53
CA VAL A 72 -4.83 9.11 -3.60
C VAL A 72 -3.88 7.92 -3.41
N ILE A 73 -3.30 7.40 -4.50
CA ILE A 73 -2.31 6.30 -4.43
C ILE A 73 -1.08 6.74 -3.62
N VAL A 74 -0.50 7.90 -3.93
CA VAL A 74 0.71 8.39 -3.25
C VAL A 74 0.44 8.63 -1.76
N ALA A 75 -0.67 9.27 -1.42
CA ALA A 75 -1.06 9.50 -0.03
C ALA A 75 -1.32 8.19 0.72
N GLY A 76 -2.01 7.24 0.09
CA GLY A 76 -2.31 5.93 0.66
C GLY A 76 -1.08 5.08 0.91
N ILE A 77 -0.13 5.04 -0.03
CA ILE A 77 1.15 4.36 0.12
C ILE A 77 1.98 5.01 1.23
N ALA A 78 2.13 6.34 1.20
CA ALA A 78 2.92 7.07 2.19
C ALA A 78 2.36 6.86 3.61
N GLY A 79 1.04 7.01 3.77
CA GLY A 79 0.35 6.74 5.02
C GLY A 79 0.47 5.28 5.47
N GLY A 80 0.27 4.33 4.54
CA GLY A 80 0.38 2.91 4.82
C GLY A 80 1.79 2.51 5.27
N LEU A 81 2.84 3.02 4.63
CA LEU A 81 4.23 2.80 5.01
C LEU A 81 4.56 3.42 6.38
N LEU A 82 4.10 4.65 6.64
CA LEU A 82 4.27 5.31 7.94
C LEU A 82 3.64 4.49 9.06
N VAL A 83 2.38 4.06 8.89
CA VAL A 83 1.69 3.26 9.90
C VAL A 83 2.36 1.90 10.09
N SER A 84 2.81 1.27 9.02
CA SER A 84 3.53 -0.01 9.07
C SER A 84 4.84 0.12 9.84
N CYS A 85 5.67 1.09 9.48
CA CYS A 85 6.98 1.30 10.09
C CYS A 85 6.88 1.76 11.54
N VAL A 86 6.11 2.81 11.82
CA VAL A 86 5.95 3.33 13.19
C VAL A 86 5.29 2.28 14.09
N GLY A 87 4.24 1.63 13.60
CA GLY A 87 3.54 0.59 14.33
C GLY A 87 4.43 -0.62 14.67
N ALA A 88 5.19 -1.11 13.68
CA ALA A 88 6.13 -2.20 13.88
C ALA A 88 7.30 -1.82 14.82
N LEU A 89 7.85 -0.60 14.70
CA LEU A 89 8.91 -0.10 15.58
C LEU A 89 8.43 0.02 17.02
N VAL A 90 7.25 0.61 17.25
CA VAL A 90 6.67 0.77 18.59
C VAL A 90 6.32 -0.60 19.21
N ALA A 91 5.73 -1.50 18.43
CA ALA A 91 5.40 -2.84 18.89
C ALA A 91 6.66 -3.67 19.22
N GLY A 92 7.69 -3.57 18.37
CA GLY A 92 8.99 -4.22 18.57
C GLY A 92 9.73 -3.68 19.80
N ALA A 93 9.80 -2.36 19.97
CA ALA A 93 10.41 -1.72 21.13
C ALA A 93 9.71 -2.14 22.45
N ARG A 94 8.39 -2.30 22.42
CA ARG A 94 7.59 -2.74 23.58
C ARG A 94 7.51 -4.27 23.73
N ARG A 95 8.21 -5.04 22.90
CA ARG A 95 8.17 -6.53 22.85
C ARG A 95 6.74 -7.08 22.87
N ARG A 96 5.80 -6.39 22.21
CA ARG A 96 4.39 -6.78 22.18
C ARG A 96 4.19 -7.88 21.13
N PRO A 97 3.48 -8.97 21.45
CA PRO A 97 3.09 -9.96 20.46
C PRO A 97 2.10 -9.37 19.44
N GLY A 98 2.17 -9.80 18.19
CA GLY A 98 1.29 -9.33 17.11
C GLY A 98 1.84 -8.13 16.34
N MET A 99 3.15 -8.09 16.09
CA MET A 99 3.80 -7.03 15.30
C MET A 99 3.27 -6.98 13.86
N TRP A 100 2.81 -8.11 13.33
CA TRP A 100 2.24 -8.25 11.99
C TRP A 100 0.99 -7.40 11.71
N LYS A 101 0.26 -6.96 12.75
CA LYS A 101 -0.98 -6.19 12.58
C LYS A 101 -0.76 -4.83 11.92
N TRP A 102 0.40 -4.21 12.17
CA TRP A 102 0.75 -2.91 11.63
C TRP A 102 1.07 -2.93 10.13
N PRO A 103 1.94 -3.82 9.62
CA PRO A 103 2.13 -3.96 8.18
C PRO A 103 0.87 -4.47 7.47
N ALA A 104 0.04 -5.30 8.12
CA ALA A 104 -1.27 -5.68 7.56
C ALA A 104 -2.19 -4.47 7.39
N LEU A 105 -2.25 -3.56 8.37
CA LEU A 105 -3.05 -2.35 8.28
C LEU A 105 -2.53 -1.40 7.19
N GLY A 106 -1.21 -1.25 7.07
CA GLY A 106 -0.61 -0.49 5.98
C GLY A 106 -0.91 -1.08 4.60
N LEU A 107 -0.94 -2.41 4.50
CA LEU A 107 -1.33 -3.13 3.29
C LEU A 107 -2.78 -2.87 2.89
N VAL A 108 -3.69 -2.89 3.86
CA VAL A 108 -5.09 -2.54 3.61
C VAL A 108 -5.22 -1.09 3.14
N MET A 109 -4.46 -0.15 3.71
CA MET A 109 -4.46 1.24 3.23
C MET A 109 -3.95 1.37 1.79
N ALA A 110 -2.85 0.69 1.45
CA ALA A 110 -2.31 0.71 0.10
C ALA A 110 -3.32 0.12 -0.91
N LEU A 111 -3.88 -1.06 -0.61
CA LEU A 111 -4.90 -1.69 -1.45
C LEU A 111 -6.16 -0.82 -1.58
N GLY A 112 -6.64 -0.25 -0.48
CA GLY A 112 -7.79 0.64 -0.49
C GLY A 112 -7.56 1.86 -1.38
N SER A 113 -6.37 2.47 -1.31
CA SER A 113 -6.02 3.63 -2.15
C SER A 113 -5.97 3.28 -3.64
N VAL A 114 -5.46 2.10 -4.00
CA VAL A 114 -5.45 1.61 -5.38
C VAL A 114 -6.86 1.37 -5.88
N LEU A 115 -7.73 0.76 -5.07
CA LEU A 115 -9.13 0.53 -5.44
C LEU A 115 -9.91 1.83 -5.63
N ILE A 116 -9.70 2.81 -4.75
CA ILE A 116 -10.33 4.14 -4.88
C ILE A 116 -9.85 4.82 -6.16
N ALA A 117 -8.54 4.81 -6.44
CA ALA A 117 -7.99 5.39 -7.65
C ALA A 117 -8.51 4.70 -8.92
N ALA A 118 -8.59 3.37 -8.93
CA ALA A 118 -9.19 2.61 -10.03
C ALA A 118 -10.67 3.00 -10.23
N GLY A 119 -11.44 3.16 -9.15
CA GLY A 119 -12.81 3.65 -9.21
C GLY A 119 -12.92 5.06 -9.78
N LEU A 120 -12.00 5.96 -9.41
CA LEU A 120 -11.94 7.33 -9.94
C LEU A 120 -11.54 7.38 -11.41
N TRP A 121 -10.80 6.39 -11.91
CA TRP A 121 -10.41 6.30 -13.32
C TRP A 121 -11.51 5.70 -14.20
N VAL A 122 -12.31 4.78 -13.66
CA VAL A 122 -13.38 4.08 -14.40
C VAL A 122 -14.70 4.86 -14.43
N ASN A 123 -15.07 5.48 -13.30
CA ASN A 123 -16.23 6.37 -13.24
C ASN A 123 -15.91 7.65 -13.98
#